data_AF-A0A535U029-F1
#
_entry.id   AF-A0A535U029-F1
#
_cell.length_a   1.000
_cell.length_b   1.000
_cell.length_c   1.000
_cell.angle_alpha   90.00
_cell.angle_beta   90.00
_cell.angle_gamma   90.00
#
_symmetry.space_group_name_H-M   'P 1'
#
loop_
_entity.id
_entity.type
_entity.pdbx_description
1 polymer ?
#
loop_
_entity_poly.entity_id
_entity_poly.type
_entity_poly.pdbx_seq_one_letter_code
_entity_poly.pdbx_strand_id
1 'polypeptide(L)'
;MSFETSARDWSRIIAQLQASPLLYYRRVAAQLSKLLAPTTEEEEVLDYKAEAPGLIRHTAPQLTANRNLHALKQFIEDQTDLLQQVSIHSGFPKRVDQRVSMIEPMYTEGDRLVASYILLLWPGLEREQLFNWIHDQDDEIKKSISAIIFSGHTNYCELPGFGRTTRMTLVIESFLGELRDLNRHRAWGRFFPLPLVFGERLTKSAIEQIVARGFGLPLYLTDIPAFAEYKTVYERDLVSYYTKLQEFLEKVSATYHDTIDYAFVLNLLPLAHRVDLWMHGDPKQAAYFTMQRSRPGGHINYRALAYEANQLLAMYDPYLSAMRLSKKPDPSSREEFFDRS
;
A
#
# COMPACT_ATOMS: atom_id res chain seq x y z
N MET A 1 -3.66 7.94 -18.76
CA MET A 1 -3.99 6.52 -18.47
C MET A 1 -3.53 5.74 -19.68
N SER A 2 -2.45 4.96 -19.59
CA SER A 2 -2.25 3.89 -20.59
C SER A 2 -3.29 2.82 -20.21
N PHE A 3 -4.25 2.63 -21.11
CA PHE A 3 -5.27 1.60 -21.09
C PHE A 3 -4.78 0.37 -21.88
N GLU A 4 -3.56 -0.09 -21.61
CA GLU A 4 -3.19 -1.45 -22.01
C GLU A 4 -3.61 -2.39 -20.89
N THR A 5 -4.93 -2.50 -20.66
CA THR A 5 -5.47 -3.62 -19.88
C THR A 5 -5.59 -4.81 -20.81
N SER A 6 -4.58 -5.67 -20.78
CA SER A 6 -4.61 -6.94 -21.49
C SER A 6 -5.86 -7.75 -21.06
N ALA A 7 -6.31 -8.68 -21.90
CA ALA A 7 -7.40 -9.59 -21.52
C ALA A 7 -7.09 -10.37 -20.22
N ARG A 8 -5.79 -10.61 -19.95
CA ARG A 8 -5.30 -11.21 -18.70
C ARG A 8 -5.53 -10.28 -17.50
N ASP A 9 -5.25 -8.98 -17.63
CA ASP A 9 -5.50 -8.01 -16.56
C ASP A 9 -6.99 -7.89 -16.24
N TRP A 10 -7.85 -7.85 -17.26
CA TRP A 10 -9.29 -7.87 -17.05
C TRP A 10 -9.77 -9.15 -16.35
N SER A 11 -9.27 -10.30 -16.78
CA SER A 11 -9.58 -11.59 -16.17
C SER A 11 -9.20 -11.61 -14.68
N ARG A 12 -8.00 -11.12 -14.34
CA ARG A 12 -7.53 -10.98 -12.95
C ARG A 12 -8.37 -10.00 -12.14
N ILE A 13 -8.70 -8.83 -12.68
CA ILE A 13 -9.53 -7.83 -11.99
C ILE A 13 -10.91 -8.42 -11.68
N ILE A 14 -11.55 -9.08 -12.64
CA ILE A 14 -12.84 -9.75 -12.45
C ILE A 14 -12.72 -10.81 -11.34
N ALA A 15 -11.73 -11.70 -11.42
CA ALA A 15 -11.50 -12.76 -10.43
C ALA A 15 -11.30 -12.22 -9.00
N GLN A 16 -10.57 -11.11 -8.86
CA GLN A 16 -10.36 -10.42 -7.58
C GLN A 16 -11.67 -9.80 -7.04
N LEU A 17 -12.45 -9.15 -7.91
CA LEU A 17 -13.74 -8.56 -7.52
C LEU A 17 -14.76 -9.65 -7.14
N GLN A 18 -14.75 -10.80 -7.82
CA GLN A 18 -15.59 -11.95 -7.48
C GLN A 18 -15.21 -12.56 -6.11
N ALA A 19 -13.93 -12.51 -5.74
CA ALA A 19 -13.44 -12.96 -4.43
C ALA A 19 -13.80 -12.01 -3.28
N SER A 20 -14.32 -10.82 -3.57
CA SER A 20 -14.67 -9.84 -2.54
C SER A 20 -15.83 -10.32 -1.66
N PRO A 21 -15.77 -10.08 -0.33
CA PRO A 21 -16.89 -10.38 0.56
C PRO A 21 -18.07 -9.42 0.32
N LEU A 22 -17.82 -8.24 -0.26
CA LEU A 22 -18.83 -7.22 -0.49
C LEU A 22 -19.65 -7.51 -1.75
N LEU A 23 -20.97 -7.50 -1.60
CA LEU A 23 -21.92 -7.74 -2.71
C LEU A 23 -21.74 -6.72 -3.85
N TYR A 24 -21.39 -5.48 -3.52
CA TYR A 24 -21.13 -4.44 -4.51
C TYR A 24 -20.05 -4.85 -5.51
N TYR A 25 -18.87 -5.29 -5.04
CA TYR A 25 -17.78 -5.67 -5.93
C TYR A 25 -18.09 -6.92 -6.74
N ARG A 26 -18.82 -7.89 -6.16
CA ARG A 26 -19.32 -9.05 -6.92
C ARG A 26 -20.28 -8.66 -8.04
N ARG A 27 -21.15 -7.66 -7.82
CA ARG A 27 -22.03 -7.10 -8.86
C ARG A 27 -21.23 -6.39 -9.95
N VAL A 28 -20.23 -5.59 -9.59
CA VAL A 28 -19.32 -4.95 -10.56
C VAL A 28 -18.59 -6.01 -11.39
N ALA A 29 -18.11 -7.09 -10.75
CA ALA A 29 -17.48 -8.19 -11.47
C ALA A 29 -18.43 -8.82 -12.49
N ALA A 30 -19.68 -9.07 -12.12
CA ALA A 30 -20.70 -9.61 -13.03
C ALA A 30 -20.99 -8.65 -14.20
N GLN A 31 -21.06 -7.34 -13.94
CA GLN A 31 -21.22 -6.33 -14.99
C GLN A 31 -20.03 -6.31 -15.95
N LEU A 32 -18.80 -6.37 -15.44
CA LEU A 32 -17.59 -6.43 -16.26
C LEU A 32 -17.51 -7.72 -17.08
N SER A 33 -17.88 -8.87 -16.49
CA SER A 33 -17.97 -10.13 -17.22
C SER A 33 -18.97 -10.06 -18.36
N LYS A 34 -20.18 -9.53 -18.12
CA LYS A 34 -21.19 -9.32 -19.17
C LYS A 34 -20.68 -8.38 -20.26
N LEU A 35 -20.06 -7.26 -19.89
CA LEU A 35 -19.55 -6.29 -20.86
C LEU A 35 -18.45 -6.87 -21.77
N LEU A 36 -17.50 -7.59 -21.17
CA LEU A 36 -16.28 -8.03 -21.87
C LEU A 36 -16.38 -9.44 -22.47
N ALA A 37 -17.26 -10.28 -21.94
CA ALA A 37 -17.53 -11.63 -22.41
C ALA A 37 -19.02 -11.99 -22.27
N PRO A 38 -19.91 -11.28 -22.99
CA PRO A 38 -21.35 -11.55 -23.00
C PRO A 38 -21.66 -12.93 -23.60
N THR A 39 -22.83 -13.46 -23.31
CA THR A 39 -23.41 -14.54 -24.13
C THR A 39 -23.87 -13.99 -25.48
N THR A 40 -24.01 -14.85 -26.50
CA THR A 40 -24.57 -14.45 -27.81
C THR A 40 -25.93 -13.78 -27.68
N GLU A 41 -26.79 -14.30 -26.78
CA GLU A 41 -28.10 -13.73 -26.49
C GLU A 41 -28.00 -12.30 -25.91
N GLU A 42 -27.00 -12.05 -25.03
CA GLU A 42 -26.76 -10.72 -24.47
C GLU A 42 -26.24 -9.73 -25.52
N GLU A 43 -25.39 -10.17 -26.45
CA GLU A 43 -24.93 -9.34 -27.59
C GLU A 43 -26.11 -8.92 -28.48
N GLU A 44 -27.01 -9.85 -28.80
CA GLU A 44 -28.19 -9.59 -29.62
C GLU A 44 -29.18 -8.64 -28.92
N VAL A 45 -29.39 -8.80 -27.62
CA VAL A 45 -30.31 -7.95 -26.84
C VAL A 45 -29.75 -6.53 -26.65
N LEU A 46 -28.43 -6.39 -26.51
CA LEU A 46 -27.76 -5.11 -26.22
C LEU A 46 -27.25 -4.39 -27.47
N ASP A 47 -27.43 -4.98 -28.66
CA ASP A 47 -27.00 -4.45 -29.96
C ASP A 47 -25.52 -4.03 -29.98
N TYR A 48 -24.65 -4.89 -29.42
CA TYR A 48 -23.21 -4.73 -29.51
C TYR A 48 -22.51 -6.07 -29.68
N LYS A 49 -21.30 -6.05 -30.23
CA LYS A 49 -20.45 -7.23 -30.39
C LYS A 49 -19.16 -7.05 -29.60
N ALA A 50 -18.86 -7.97 -28.70
CA ALA A 50 -17.57 -8.00 -28.03
C ALA A 50 -16.49 -8.43 -29.02
N GLU A 51 -15.39 -7.68 -29.10
CA GLU A 51 -14.34 -7.94 -30.09
C GLU A 51 -13.60 -9.26 -29.84
N ALA A 52 -13.40 -9.65 -28.58
CA ALA A 52 -12.65 -10.84 -28.21
C ALA A 52 -13.11 -11.48 -26.88
N PRO A 53 -14.40 -11.86 -26.74
CA PRO A 53 -14.95 -12.40 -25.50
C PRO A 53 -14.23 -13.67 -25.06
N GLY A 54 -13.77 -14.48 -26.02
CA GLY A 54 -13.01 -15.69 -25.77
C GLY A 54 -11.62 -15.47 -25.15
N LEU A 55 -11.14 -14.23 -24.99
CA LEU A 55 -9.88 -13.92 -24.29
C LEU A 55 -10.08 -13.68 -22.80
N ILE A 56 -11.31 -13.40 -22.34
CA ILE A 56 -11.63 -13.23 -20.92
C ILE A 56 -11.96 -14.61 -20.35
N ARG A 57 -11.00 -15.20 -19.64
CA ARG A 57 -11.10 -16.57 -19.09
C ARG A 57 -10.55 -16.59 -17.66
N HIS A 58 -10.77 -17.68 -16.94
CA HIS A 58 -10.23 -17.86 -15.58
C HIS A 58 -10.67 -16.75 -14.60
N THR A 59 -11.90 -16.26 -14.76
CA THR A 59 -12.50 -15.18 -13.97
C THR A 59 -13.08 -15.65 -12.64
N ALA A 60 -12.99 -16.93 -12.30
CA ALA A 60 -13.46 -17.49 -11.04
C ALA A 60 -12.79 -16.79 -9.84
N PRO A 61 -13.44 -16.74 -8.66
CA PRO A 61 -12.91 -16.05 -7.49
C PRO A 61 -11.46 -16.46 -7.17
N GLN A 62 -10.52 -15.50 -7.22
CA GLN A 62 -9.11 -15.76 -6.92
C GLN A 62 -8.86 -15.69 -5.41
N LEU A 63 -8.90 -16.84 -4.73
CA LEU A 63 -8.73 -16.96 -3.28
C LEU A 63 -7.35 -17.46 -2.85
N THR A 64 -6.40 -17.65 -3.78
CA THR A 64 -5.08 -18.22 -3.46
C THR A 64 -4.32 -17.35 -2.46
N ALA A 65 -4.21 -16.04 -2.69
CA ALA A 65 -3.51 -15.16 -1.75
C ALA A 65 -4.11 -15.22 -0.32
N ASN A 66 -5.44 -15.32 -0.20
CA ASN A 66 -6.15 -15.45 1.06
C ASN A 66 -5.78 -16.74 1.79
N ARG A 67 -5.83 -17.88 1.08
CA ARG A 67 -5.42 -19.18 1.62
C ARG A 67 -3.97 -19.14 2.10
N ASN A 68 -3.09 -18.50 1.33
CA ASN A 68 -1.68 -18.40 1.65
C ASN A 68 -1.47 -17.49 2.87
N LEU A 69 -2.20 -16.38 2.98
CA LEU A 69 -2.19 -15.51 4.17
C LEU A 69 -2.70 -16.24 5.41
N HIS A 70 -3.79 -17.02 5.30
CA HIS A 70 -4.35 -17.79 6.41
C HIS A 70 -3.37 -18.87 6.89
N ALA A 71 -2.81 -19.65 5.96
CA ALA A 71 -1.82 -20.67 6.28
C ALA A 71 -0.54 -20.05 6.85
N LEU A 72 -0.09 -18.91 6.33
CA LEU A 72 1.07 -18.18 6.85
C LEU A 72 0.79 -17.69 8.27
N LYS A 73 -0.40 -17.12 8.51
CA LYS A 73 -0.80 -16.66 9.84
C LYS A 73 -0.70 -17.78 10.86
N GLN A 74 -1.31 -18.93 10.57
CA GLN A 74 -1.25 -20.12 11.44
C GLN A 74 0.19 -20.58 11.67
N PHE A 75 0.99 -20.69 10.60
CA PHE A 75 2.39 -21.08 10.72
C PHE A 75 3.20 -20.15 11.61
N ILE A 76 3.04 -18.83 11.43
CA ILE A 76 3.73 -17.82 12.23
C ILE A 76 3.28 -17.87 13.70
N GLU A 77 1.98 -17.96 13.97
CA GLU A 77 1.42 -18.01 15.33
C GLU A 77 1.81 -19.29 16.08
N ASP A 78 1.84 -20.43 15.40
CA ASP A 78 2.01 -21.74 16.03
C ASP A 78 3.47 -22.24 16.07
N GLN A 79 4.30 -21.83 15.10
CA GLN A 79 5.62 -22.45 14.86
C GLN A 79 6.79 -21.46 14.88
N THR A 80 6.54 -20.18 15.15
CA THR A 80 7.60 -19.17 15.16
C THR A 80 7.50 -18.23 16.36
N ASP A 81 8.55 -17.43 16.57
CA ASP A 81 8.63 -16.44 17.64
C ASP A 81 8.47 -14.99 17.15
N LEU A 82 8.05 -14.78 15.89
CA LEU A 82 7.93 -13.45 15.29
C LEU A 82 7.19 -12.46 16.20
N LEU A 83 6.01 -12.85 16.69
CA LEU A 83 5.13 -11.99 17.47
C LEU A 83 5.65 -11.73 18.91
N GLN A 84 6.71 -12.45 19.31
CA GLN A 84 7.39 -12.28 20.59
C GLN A 84 8.64 -11.39 20.42
N GLN A 85 9.32 -11.49 19.27
CA GLN A 85 10.56 -10.75 18.99
C GLN A 85 10.34 -9.38 18.35
N VAL A 86 9.33 -9.25 17.50
CA VAL A 86 9.09 -8.03 16.71
C VAL A 86 7.98 -7.21 17.34
N SER A 87 8.29 -5.95 17.64
CA SER A 87 7.34 -5.04 18.27
C SER A 87 6.20 -4.66 17.31
N ILE A 88 4.99 -4.60 17.85
CA ILE A 88 3.80 -4.15 17.13
C ILE A 88 3.43 -2.75 17.63
N HIS A 89 3.42 -1.80 16.72
CA HIS A 89 2.97 -0.45 16.98
C HIS A 89 1.47 -0.45 17.36
N SER A 90 1.19 0.05 18.55
CA SER A 90 -0.15 0.13 19.12
C SER A 90 -0.27 1.38 19.99
N GLY A 91 -1.51 1.78 20.26
CA GLY A 91 -1.83 2.91 21.13
C GLY A 91 -2.51 4.07 20.43
N PHE A 92 -2.55 5.22 21.11
CA PHE A 92 -3.24 6.41 20.62
C PHE A 92 -2.45 7.06 19.47
N PRO A 93 -3.10 7.40 18.33
CA PRO A 93 -2.47 8.06 17.20
C PRO A 93 -1.86 9.41 17.61
N LYS A 94 -0.61 9.63 17.22
CA LYS A 94 0.12 10.87 17.48
C LYS A 94 0.52 11.56 16.18
N ARG A 95 0.89 12.83 16.29
CA ARG A 95 1.55 13.54 15.20
C ARG A 95 2.90 12.90 14.91
N VAL A 96 3.17 12.59 13.64
CA VAL A 96 4.41 12.01 13.14
C VAL A 96 4.89 12.77 11.93
N ASP A 97 6.21 12.78 11.74
CA ASP A 97 6.83 13.42 10.58
C ASP A 97 6.87 12.45 9.39
N GLN A 98 6.97 13.02 8.19
CA GLN A 98 7.17 12.24 6.97
C GLN A 98 8.64 11.85 6.85
N ARG A 99 8.92 10.71 6.21
CA ARG A 99 10.28 10.22 6.01
C ARG A 99 10.37 9.42 4.72
N VAL A 100 11.52 9.53 4.05
CA VAL A 100 11.92 8.56 3.03
C VAL A 100 13.10 7.75 3.56
N SER A 101 13.10 6.45 3.28
CA SER A 101 14.22 5.56 3.55
C SER A 101 14.37 4.53 2.43
N MET A 102 15.53 3.88 2.36
CA MET A 102 15.75 2.71 1.51
C MET A 102 15.63 1.45 2.37
N ILE A 103 15.09 0.37 1.81
CA ILE A 103 15.31 -0.96 2.39
C ILE A 103 16.75 -1.34 2.09
N GLU A 104 17.48 -1.79 3.10
CA GLU A 104 18.90 -2.03 2.96
C GLU A 104 19.23 -3.07 1.87
N PRO A 105 20.38 -2.93 1.17
CA PRO A 105 20.75 -3.83 0.09
C PRO A 105 21.03 -5.27 0.53
N MET A 106 21.18 -5.52 1.85
CA MET A 106 21.46 -6.86 2.39
C MET A 106 20.23 -7.76 2.38
N TYR A 107 19.04 -7.19 2.54
CA TYR A 107 17.80 -7.95 2.44
C TYR A 107 17.54 -8.33 0.98
N THR A 108 17.10 -9.56 0.75
CA THR A 108 16.83 -10.11 -0.59
C THR A 108 15.45 -9.71 -1.10
N GLU A 109 15.17 -9.92 -2.39
CA GLU A 109 13.82 -9.79 -2.94
C GLU A 109 12.83 -10.73 -2.24
N GLY A 110 13.29 -11.93 -1.85
CA GLY A 110 12.52 -12.89 -1.05
C GLY A 110 12.15 -12.32 0.32
N ASP A 111 13.09 -11.69 1.03
CA ASP A 111 12.85 -11.09 2.35
C ASP A 111 11.75 -10.01 2.24
N ARG A 112 11.80 -9.18 1.19
CA ARG A 112 10.79 -8.15 0.91
C ARG A 112 9.42 -8.74 0.59
N LEU A 113 9.37 -9.86 -0.13
CA LEU A 113 8.13 -10.57 -0.43
C LEU A 113 7.50 -11.09 0.86
N VAL A 114 8.28 -11.78 1.69
CA VAL A 114 7.84 -12.33 2.98
C VAL A 114 7.35 -11.21 3.90
N ALA A 115 8.12 -10.12 4.01
CA ALA A 115 7.73 -8.96 4.81
C ALA A 115 6.40 -8.35 4.35
N SER A 116 6.16 -8.31 3.03
CA SER A 116 4.90 -7.80 2.48
C SER A 116 3.71 -8.69 2.89
N TYR A 117 3.84 -10.02 2.85
CA TYR A 117 2.80 -10.93 3.33
C TYR A 117 2.56 -10.77 4.84
N ILE A 118 3.62 -10.71 5.64
CA ILE A 118 3.53 -10.58 7.11
C ILE A 118 2.88 -9.24 7.50
N LEU A 119 3.24 -8.14 6.84
CA LEU A 119 2.66 -6.81 7.11
C LEU A 119 1.19 -6.68 6.69
N LEU A 120 0.67 -7.58 5.83
CA LEU A 120 -0.77 -7.66 5.60
C LEU A 120 -1.49 -8.31 6.79
N LEU A 121 -0.84 -9.23 7.49
CA LEU A 121 -1.42 -9.89 8.66
C LEU A 121 -1.32 -9.00 9.91
N TRP A 122 -0.15 -8.36 10.11
CA TRP A 122 0.15 -7.49 11.24
C TRP A 122 0.73 -6.15 10.75
N PRO A 123 -0.12 -5.20 10.33
CA PRO A 123 0.32 -3.93 9.72
C PRO A 123 1.06 -3.00 10.68
N GLY A 124 1.02 -3.29 11.99
CA GLY A 124 1.73 -2.53 13.01
C GLY A 124 3.16 -2.97 13.27
N LEU A 125 3.64 -4.09 12.71
CA LEU A 125 5.00 -4.58 12.98
C LEU A 125 6.06 -3.54 12.64
N GLU A 126 7.05 -3.39 13.52
CA GLU A 126 8.22 -2.55 13.27
C GLU A 126 9.04 -3.16 12.12
N ARG A 127 9.31 -2.33 11.11
CA ARG A 127 9.78 -2.78 9.80
C ARG A 127 11.22 -3.30 9.86
N GLU A 128 12.10 -2.62 10.57
CA GLU A 128 13.51 -2.99 10.64
C GLU A 128 13.70 -4.31 11.40
N GLN A 129 13.05 -4.45 12.54
CA GLN A 129 12.98 -5.68 13.33
C GLN A 129 12.37 -6.84 12.53
N LEU A 130 11.30 -6.59 11.77
CA LEU A 130 10.71 -7.60 10.89
C LEU A 130 11.71 -8.08 9.83
N PHE A 131 12.41 -7.15 9.17
CA PHE A 131 13.40 -7.52 8.16
C PHE A 131 14.55 -8.31 8.75
N ASN A 132 15.08 -7.91 9.90
CA ASN A 132 16.11 -8.67 10.61
C ASN A 132 15.61 -10.07 10.97
N TRP A 133 14.41 -10.18 11.56
CA TRP A 133 13.83 -11.47 11.90
C TRP A 133 13.72 -12.38 10.67
N ILE A 134 13.19 -11.91 9.54
CA ILE A 134 13.06 -12.70 8.30
C ILE A 134 14.43 -13.14 7.79
N HIS A 135 15.39 -12.20 7.76
CA HIS A 135 16.71 -12.44 7.19
C HIS A 135 17.50 -13.49 7.99
N ASP A 136 17.36 -13.47 9.31
CA ASP A 136 18.11 -14.32 10.23
C ASP A 136 17.47 -15.71 10.44
N GLN A 137 16.28 -15.97 9.87
CA GLN A 137 15.65 -17.30 9.94
C GLN A 137 16.52 -18.39 9.30
N ASP A 138 16.42 -19.60 9.85
CA ASP A 138 17.03 -20.78 9.25
C ASP A 138 16.39 -21.18 7.91
N ASP A 139 17.09 -22.04 7.18
CA ASP A 139 16.65 -22.50 5.86
C ASP A 139 15.33 -23.29 5.89
N GLU A 140 15.02 -23.99 6.98
CA GLU A 140 13.81 -24.81 7.08
C GLU A 140 12.56 -23.95 7.30
N ILE A 141 12.64 -22.92 8.13
CA ILE A 141 11.60 -21.90 8.29
C ILE A 141 11.41 -21.14 6.97
N LYS A 142 12.50 -20.71 6.33
CA LYS A 142 12.45 -20.02 5.03
C LYS A 142 11.79 -20.88 3.95
N LYS A 143 12.12 -22.17 3.86
CA LYS A 143 11.46 -23.11 2.93
C LYS A 143 9.99 -23.31 3.25
N SER A 144 9.63 -23.37 4.54
CA SER A 144 8.23 -23.53 4.97
C SER A 144 7.39 -22.31 4.60
N ILE A 145 7.88 -21.10 4.89
CA ILE A 145 7.23 -19.85 4.47
C ILE A 145 7.13 -19.78 2.95
N SER A 146 8.19 -20.13 2.22
CA SER A 146 8.20 -20.17 0.75
C SER A 146 7.14 -21.12 0.20
N ALA A 147 7.06 -22.35 0.73
CA ALA A 147 6.07 -23.34 0.32
C ALA A 147 4.64 -22.82 0.51
N ILE A 148 4.38 -22.11 1.63
CA ILE A 148 3.09 -21.48 1.89
C ILE A 148 2.80 -20.35 0.88
N ILE A 149 3.75 -19.42 0.68
CA ILE A 149 3.57 -18.25 -0.19
C ILE A 149 3.35 -18.64 -1.65
N PHE A 150 4.06 -19.65 -2.16
CA PHE A 150 3.96 -20.07 -3.56
C PHE A 150 2.86 -21.12 -3.82
N SER A 151 2.24 -21.68 -2.76
CA SER A 151 1.20 -22.69 -2.90
C SER A 151 0.04 -22.21 -3.78
N GLY A 152 -0.35 -23.04 -4.75
CA GLY A 152 -1.51 -22.78 -5.63
C GLY A 152 -1.31 -21.68 -6.68
N HIS A 153 -0.15 -21.01 -6.73
CA HIS A 153 0.16 -20.05 -7.79
C HIS A 153 0.58 -20.77 -9.07
N THR A 154 0.09 -20.29 -10.21
CA THR A 154 0.34 -20.86 -11.54
C THR A 154 0.39 -19.74 -12.58
N ASN A 155 0.63 -20.07 -13.85
CA ASN A 155 0.56 -19.11 -14.97
C ASN A 155 -0.82 -18.44 -15.12
N TYR A 156 -1.87 -19.00 -14.50
CA TYR A 156 -3.24 -18.46 -14.51
C TYR A 156 -3.67 -17.90 -13.15
N CYS A 157 -2.88 -18.14 -12.11
CA CYS A 157 -3.06 -17.62 -10.77
C CYS A 157 -1.73 -17.03 -10.31
N GLU A 158 -1.34 -15.91 -10.94
CA GLU A 158 -0.07 -15.24 -10.66
C GLU A 158 0.00 -14.76 -9.20
N LEU A 159 1.23 -14.48 -8.74
CA LEU A 159 1.43 -13.81 -7.46
C LEU A 159 0.72 -12.45 -7.45
N PRO A 160 0.25 -11.98 -6.28
CA PRO A 160 -0.34 -10.65 -6.15
C PRO A 160 0.62 -9.54 -6.61
N GLY A 161 0.07 -8.38 -6.97
CA GLY A 161 0.86 -7.25 -7.45
C GLY A 161 1.91 -6.74 -6.45
N PHE A 162 1.68 -6.93 -5.15
CA PHE A 162 2.65 -6.60 -4.10
C PHE A 162 3.85 -7.56 -4.06
N GLY A 163 3.78 -8.71 -4.74
CA GLY A 163 4.91 -9.62 -4.89
C GLY A 163 5.95 -9.14 -5.92
N ARG A 164 5.76 -7.97 -6.53
CA ARG A 164 6.74 -7.34 -7.42
C ARG A 164 7.79 -6.59 -6.61
N THR A 165 8.78 -7.33 -6.10
CA THR A 165 9.86 -6.81 -5.27
C THR A 165 11.15 -6.62 -6.06
N THR A 166 11.95 -5.61 -5.72
CA THR A 166 13.30 -5.39 -6.28
C THR A 166 14.27 -4.98 -5.18
N ARG A 167 15.58 -5.12 -5.43
CA ARG A 167 16.60 -4.63 -4.49
C ARG A 167 16.51 -3.13 -4.21
N MET A 168 16.27 -2.32 -5.24
CA MET A 168 16.13 -0.87 -5.09
C MET A 168 14.69 -0.52 -4.66
N THR A 169 14.48 -0.55 -3.35
CA THR A 169 13.17 -0.27 -2.74
C THR A 169 13.21 0.97 -1.85
N LEU A 170 12.38 1.96 -2.19
CA LEU A 170 12.08 3.10 -1.35
C LEU A 170 10.93 2.78 -0.40
N VAL A 171 11.04 3.18 0.85
CA VAL A 171 9.92 3.26 1.80
C VAL A 171 9.62 4.73 2.03
N ILE A 172 8.44 5.15 1.58
CA ILE A 172 7.93 6.51 1.78
C ILE A 172 6.89 6.46 2.89
N GLU A 173 7.26 6.96 4.06
CA GLU A 173 6.40 7.10 5.23
C GLU A 173 5.75 8.49 5.14
N SER A 174 4.49 8.53 4.71
CA SER A 174 3.79 9.79 4.40
C SER A 174 2.30 9.64 4.66
N PHE A 175 1.48 10.61 4.25
CA PHE A 175 0.05 10.62 4.52
C PHE A 175 -0.74 10.18 3.30
N LEU A 176 -1.92 9.60 3.52
CA LEU A 176 -2.80 9.07 2.46
C LEU A 176 -3.00 10.06 1.30
N GLY A 177 -3.09 11.36 1.61
CA GLY A 177 -3.21 12.44 0.62
C GLY A 177 -2.05 12.46 -0.39
N GLU A 178 -0.82 12.54 0.08
CA GLU A 178 0.39 12.55 -0.75
C GLU A 178 0.64 11.20 -1.42
N LEU A 179 0.42 10.11 -0.69
CA LEU A 179 0.63 8.76 -1.21
C LEU A 179 -0.29 8.44 -2.38
N ARG A 180 -1.49 9.03 -2.43
CA ARG A 180 -2.38 8.92 -3.60
C ARG A 180 -1.73 9.44 -4.87
N ASP A 181 -0.93 10.51 -4.77
CA ASP A 181 -0.20 11.06 -5.92
C ASP A 181 1.08 10.28 -6.24
N LEU A 182 1.76 9.70 -5.24
CA LEU A 182 2.86 8.75 -5.46
C LEU A 182 2.37 7.47 -6.14
N ASN A 183 1.17 7.01 -5.79
CA ASN A 183 0.55 5.82 -6.36
C ASN A 183 0.23 5.96 -7.86
N ARG A 184 0.39 7.16 -8.46
CA ARG A 184 0.25 7.39 -9.91
C ARG A 184 1.46 6.88 -10.71
N HIS A 185 2.57 6.53 -10.06
CA HIS A 185 3.78 5.98 -10.70
C HIS A 185 3.68 4.47 -10.95
N ARG A 186 2.85 4.11 -11.92
CA ARG A 186 2.41 2.72 -12.18
C ARG A 186 3.51 1.74 -12.59
N ALA A 187 4.64 2.25 -13.09
CA ALA A 187 5.78 1.43 -13.49
C ALA A 187 6.51 0.80 -12.28
N TRP A 188 6.29 1.33 -11.08
CA TRP A 188 6.86 0.78 -9.85
C TRP A 188 6.02 -0.37 -9.32
N GLY A 189 6.69 -1.41 -8.83
CA GLY A 189 6.11 -2.34 -7.87
C GLY A 189 5.71 -1.56 -6.62
N ARG A 190 4.52 -1.81 -6.09
CA ARG A 190 3.96 -1.02 -5.00
C ARG A 190 3.38 -1.92 -3.94
N PHE A 191 3.70 -1.63 -2.70
CA PHE A 191 3.10 -2.27 -1.54
C PHE A 191 2.70 -1.22 -0.51
N PHE A 192 1.50 -1.40 0.04
CA PHE A 192 0.99 -0.65 1.18
C PHE A 192 0.69 -1.69 2.26
N PRO A 193 1.13 -1.51 3.52
CA PRO A 193 0.79 -2.39 4.64
C PRO A 193 -0.64 -2.12 5.12
N LEU A 194 -1.58 -2.08 4.18
CA LEU A 194 -3.01 -2.08 4.41
C LEU A 194 -3.53 -3.39 3.80
N PRO A 195 -4.21 -4.24 4.58
CA PRO A 195 -4.71 -5.54 4.11
C PRO A 195 -5.91 -5.39 3.18
N LEU A 196 -5.64 -4.84 2.00
CA LEU A 196 -6.59 -4.67 0.89
C LEU A 196 -6.60 -5.91 0.00
N VAL A 197 -6.49 -7.10 0.60
CA VAL A 197 -6.60 -8.36 -0.12
C VAL A 197 -8.07 -8.79 -0.07
N PHE A 198 -8.69 -8.92 -1.25
CA PHE A 198 -10.11 -9.25 -1.35
C PHE A 198 -10.40 -10.61 -0.72
N GLY A 199 -11.25 -10.64 0.30
CA GLY A 199 -11.77 -11.88 0.89
C GLY A 199 -11.24 -12.20 2.29
N GLU A 200 -10.21 -11.49 2.77
CA GLU A 200 -9.80 -11.55 4.17
C GLU A 200 -10.52 -10.49 4.99
N ARG A 201 -11.03 -10.89 6.16
CA ARG A 201 -11.70 -9.96 7.09
C ARG A 201 -10.67 -9.24 7.94
N LEU A 202 -10.85 -7.94 8.10
CA LEU A 202 -10.04 -7.13 9.00
C LEU A 202 -10.55 -7.29 10.43
N THR A 203 -9.66 -7.68 11.34
CA THR A 203 -9.94 -7.74 12.78
C THR A 203 -9.85 -6.35 13.41
N LYS A 204 -10.46 -6.18 14.59
CA LYS A 204 -10.31 -4.95 15.38
C LYS A 204 -8.84 -4.64 15.67
N SER A 205 -8.07 -5.64 16.08
CA SER A 205 -6.65 -5.48 16.41
C SER A 205 -5.83 -4.98 15.21
N ALA A 206 -6.07 -5.51 14.00
CA ALA A 206 -5.39 -5.02 12.80
C ALA A 206 -5.75 -3.55 12.50
N ILE A 207 -7.00 -3.15 12.70
CA ILE A 207 -7.41 -1.75 12.59
C ILE A 207 -6.77 -0.87 13.66
N GLU A 208 -6.69 -1.31 14.91
CA GLU A 208 -6.04 -0.56 15.99
C GLU A 208 -4.56 -0.31 15.68
N GLN A 209 -3.86 -1.30 15.13
CA GLN A 209 -2.48 -1.17 14.64
C GLN A 209 -2.35 -0.13 13.52
N ILE A 210 -3.28 -0.15 12.56
CA ILE A 210 -3.32 0.83 11.46
C ILE A 210 -3.54 2.23 12.03
N VAL A 211 -4.58 2.41 12.85
CA VAL A 211 -4.91 3.72 13.46
C VAL A 211 -3.74 4.25 14.29
N ALA A 212 -3.04 3.40 15.04
CA ALA A 212 -1.93 3.80 15.90
C ALA A 212 -0.80 4.50 15.13
N ARG A 213 -0.61 4.20 13.83
CA ARG A 213 0.42 4.83 12.96
C ARG A 213 0.39 6.36 12.95
N GLY A 214 -0.74 6.94 13.32
CA GLY A 214 -0.85 8.36 13.59
C GLY A 214 -1.18 9.19 12.36
N PHE A 215 -0.84 10.47 12.44
CA PHE A 215 -1.16 11.44 11.41
C PHE A 215 -0.05 12.47 11.30
N GLY A 216 -0.04 13.27 10.24
CA GLY A 216 0.82 14.44 10.25
C GLY A 216 0.24 15.62 9.49
N LEU A 217 1.10 16.61 9.29
CA LEU A 217 0.70 17.95 8.89
C LEU A 217 1.37 18.32 7.55
N PRO A 218 0.70 19.12 6.71
CA PRO A 218 1.34 19.75 5.57
C PRO A 218 2.57 20.58 5.98
N LEU A 219 3.64 20.54 5.17
CA LEU A 219 4.90 21.23 5.46
C LEU A 219 4.73 22.75 5.58
N TYR A 220 3.81 23.35 4.83
CA TYR A 220 3.54 24.78 4.98
C TYR A 220 2.96 25.13 6.36
N LEU A 221 2.19 24.23 7.01
CA LEU A 221 1.73 24.46 8.38
C LEU A 221 2.86 24.29 9.41
N THR A 222 3.88 23.48 9.10
CA THR A 222 4.99 23.24 10.03
C THR A 222 6.11 24.27 9.88
N ASP A 223 6.40 24.71 8.66
CA ASP A 223 7.61 25.44 8.32
C ASP A 223 7.39 26.95 8.23
N ILE A 224 6.16 27.40 7.94
CA ILE A 224 5.82 28.83 7.89
C ILE A 224 5.42 29.30 9.30
N PRO A 225 6.22 30.16 9.98
CA PRO A 225 5.94 30.56 11.36
C PRO A 225 4.61 31.29 11.52
N ALA A 226 4.16 32.03 10.49
CA ALA A 226 2.88 32.72 10.48
C ALA A 226 1.67 31.77 10.58
N PHE A 227 1.85 30.46 10.36
CA PHE A 227 0.80 29.45 10.47
C PHE A 227 0.78 28.70 11.79
N ALA A 228 1.54 29.13 12.81
CA ALA A 228 1.62 28.45 14.11
C ALA A 228 0.25 28.25 14.81
N GLU A 229 -0.64 29.24 14.73
CA GLU A 229 -1.99 29.11 15.29
C GLU A 229 -2.82 28.08 14.52
N TYR A 230 -2.80 28.12 13.19
CA TYR A 230 -3.49 27.15 12.33
C TYR A 230 -2.97 25.73 12.55
N LYS A 231 -1.65 25.56 12.69
CA LYS A 231 -1.01 24.28 13.04
C LYS A 231 -1.59 23.71 14.33
N THR A 232 -1.67 24.53 15.38
CA THR A 232 -2.21 24.13 16.70
C THR A 232 -3.68 23.72 16.61
N VAL A 233 -4.49 24.50 15.90
CA VAL A 233 -5.92 24.18 15.69
C VAL A 233 -6.09 22.89 14.90
N TYR A 234 -5.35 22.73 13.81
CA TYR A 234 -5.43 21.56 12.94
C TYR A 234 -5.00 20.27 13.67
N GLU A 235 -3.92 20.32 14.45
CA GLU A 235 -3.46 19.19 15.28
C GLU A 235 -4.52 18.82 16.33
N ARG A 236 -5.11 19.80 17.02
CA ARG A 236 -6.19 19.57 17.99
C ARG A 236 -7.41 18.91 17.33
N ASP A 237 -7.80 19.38 16.15
CA ASP A 237 -8.97 18.85 15.44
C ASP A 237 -8.73 17.40 14.97
N LEU A 238 -7.51 17.07 14.52
CA LEU A 238 -7.14 15.68 14.21
C LEU A 238 -7.12 14.80 15.46
N VAL A 239 -6.56 15.26 16.59
CA VAL A 239 -6.62 14.51 17.86
C VAL A 239 -8.07 14.25 18.25
N SER A 240 -8.95 15.26 18.20
CA SER A 240 -10.38 15.11 18.48
C SER A 240 -11.06 14.12 17.53
N TYR A 241 -10.72 14.16 16.24
CA TYR A 241 -11.24 13.21 15.25
C TYR A 241 -10.87 11.77 15.60
N TYR A 242 -9.59 11.51 15.91
CA TYR A 242 -9.14 10.17 16.26
C TYR A 242 -9.72 9.68 17.59
N THR A 243 -9.91 10.55 18.59
CA THR A 243 -10.63 10.20 19.82
C THR A 243 -12.05 9.72 19.51
N LYS A 244 -12.81 10.46 18.69
CA LYS A 244 -14.16 10.07 18.27
C LYS A 244 -14.16 8.77 17.45
N LEU A 245 -13.16 8.59 16.58
CA LEU A 245 -13.01 7.37 15.81
C LEU A 245 -12.79 6.16 16.73
N GLN A 246 -11.89 6.26 17.70
CA GLN A 246 -11.66 5.19 18.68
C GLN A 246 -12.90 4.90 19.53
N GLU A 247 -13.60 5.92 20.04
CA GLU A 247 -14.87 5.73 20.75
C GLU A 247 -15.92 5.03 19.89
N PHE A 248 -15.98 5.36 18.60
CA PHE A 248 -16.86 4.70 17.64
C PHE A 248 -16.46 3.24 17.44
N LEU A 249 -15.17 2.95 17.28
CA LEU A 249 -14.65 1.58 17.17
C LEU A 249 -14.97 0.74 18.40
N GLU A 250 -14.82 1.30 19.60
CA GLU A 250 -15.18 0.61 20.84
C GLU A 250 -16.68 0.29 20.89
N LYS A 251 -17.55 1.24 20.54
CA LYS A 251 -19.01 1.02 20.50
C LYS A 251 -19.40 -0.06 19.49
N VAL A 252 -18.82 -0.01 18.30
CA VAL A 252 -19.03 -1.02 17.25
C VAL A 252 -18.56 -2.40 17.74
N SER A 253 -17.37 -2.48 18.33
CA SER A 253 -16.81 -3.72 18.84
C SER A 253 -17.59 -4.30 20.00
N ALA A 254 -18.12 -3.46 20.90
CA ALA A 254 -18.98 -3.91 21.99
C ALA A 254 -20.33 -4.45 21.48
N THR A 255 -20.80 -3.99 20.32
CA THR A 255 -22.09 -4.40 19.74
C THR A 255 -21.95 -5.66 18.88
N TYR A 256 -20.90 -5.73 18.06
CA TYR A 256 -20.78 -6.73 17.00
C TYR A 256 -19.61 -7.71 17.20
N HIS A 257 -18.69 -7.43 18.13
CA HIS A 257 -17.51 -8.27 18.38
C HIS A 257 -16.76 -8.63 17.07
N ASP A 258 -16.38 -9.89 16.90
CA ASP A 258 -15.71 -10.42 15.70
C ASP A 258 -16.68 -10.92 14.63
N THR A 259 -17.96 -10.52 14.69
CA THR A 259 -18.96 -10.93 13.67
C THR A 259 -18.96 -10.02 12.44
N ILE A 260 -18.28 -8.86 12.50
CA ILE A 260 -18.18 -7.90 11.39
C ILE A 260 -16.76 -7.76 10.85
N ASP A 261 -16.65 -7.32 9.61
CA ASP A 261 -15.39 -6.93 9.00
C ASP A 261 -15.11 -5.45 9.29
N TYR A 262 -13.98 -5.15 9.93
CA TYR A 262 -13.61 -3.78 10.28
C TYR A 262 -12.97 -3.01 9.12
N ALA A 263 -12.93 -3.56 7.90
CA ALA A 263 -12.43 -2.88 6.70
C ALA A 263 -13.11 -1.53 6.42
N PHE A 264 -14.34 -1.30 6.89
CA PHE A 264 -15.03 -0.02 6.73
C PHE A 264 -14.24 1.15 7.35
N VAL A 265 -13.45 0.89 8.39
CA VAL A 265 -12.67 1.89 9.12
C VAL A 265 -11.61 2.53 8.24
N LEU A 266 -11.11 1.81 7.24
CA LEU A 266 -10.17 2.37 6.26
C LEU A 266 -10.76 3.56 5.49
N ASN A 267 -12.09 3.61 5.33
CA ASN A 267 -12.79 4.74 4.70
C ASN A 267 -13.01 5.92 5.67
N LEU A 268 -12.75 5.72 6.97
CA LEU A 268 -12.81 6.75 8.01
C LEU A 268 -11.42 7.30 8.34
N LEU A 269 -10.37 6.84 7.66
CA LEU A 269 -9.03 7.41 7.86
C LEU A 269 -8.96 8.78 7.17
N PRO A 270 -8.54 9.85 7.87
CA PRO A 270 -8.36 11.16 7.24
C PRO A 270 -7.19 11.09 6.25
N LEU A 271 -7.16 11.98 5.25
CA LEU A 271 -6.05 12.04 4.29
C LEU A 271 -4.69 12.35 4.97
N ALA A 272 -4.71 12.88 6.18
CA ALA A 272 -3.55 13.12 7.02
C ALA A 272 -3.02 11.86 7.74
N HIS A 273 -3.72 10.72 7.65
CA HIS A 273 -3.30 9.46 8.28
C HIS A 273 -2.01 8.94 7.65
N ARG A 274 -1.05 8.54 8.50
CA ARG A 274 0.23 7.99 8.05
C ARG A 274 0.05 6.57 7.53
N VAL A 275 0.59 6.31 6.35
CA VAL A 275 0.75 4.97 5.77
C VAL A 275 2.15 4.89 5.16
N ASP A 276 2.67 3.68 5.02
CA ASP A 276 3.92 3.45 4.31
C ASP A 276 3.63 3.03 2.88
N LEU A 277 4.37 3.59 1.93
CA LEU A 277 4.37 3.14 0.54
C LEU A 277 5.74 2.60 0.19
N TRP A 278 5.80 1.31 -0.10
CA TRP A 278 7.00 0.68 -0.64
C TRP A 278 6.96 0.79 -2.16
N MET A 279 7.99 1.41 -2.73
CA MET A 279 8.15 1.55 -4.17
C MET A 279 9.37 0.75 -4.62
N HIS A 280 9.11 -0.35 -5.32
CA HIS A 280 10.12 -1.23 -5.92
C HIS A 280 10.35 -0.81 -7.38
N GLY A 281 11.59 -0.51 -7.74
CA GLY A 281 11.88 -0.10 -9.11
C GLY A 281 13.30 -0.34 -9.57
N ASP A 282 13.60 0.22 -10.74
CA ASP A 282 14.90 0.24 -11.41
C ASP A 282 15.41 1.69 -11.62
N PRO A 283 16.69 1.89 -11.99
CA PRO A 283 17.25 3.23 -12.19
C PRO A 283 16.47 4.13 -13.16
N LYS A 284 15.85 3.56 -14.20
CA LYS A 284 15.04 4.32 -15.16
C LYS A 284 13.79 4.89 -14.49
N GLN A 285 13.13 4.08 -13.68
CA GLN A 285 11.92 4.46 -12.94
C GLN A 285 12.26 5.47 -11.83
N ALA A 286 13.39 5.29 -11.15
CA ALA A 286 13.96 6.24 -10.18
C ALA A 286 14.23 7.62 -10.77
N ALA A 287 14.94 7.67 -11.90
CA ALA A 287 15.23 8.92 -12.61
C ALA A 287 13.93 9.62 -13.04
N TYR A 288 13.00 8.89 -13.68
CA TYR A 288 11.73 9.45 -14.12
C TYR A 288 10.89 10.02 -12.96
N PHE A 289 10.73 9.25 -11.88
CA PHE A 289 9.98 9.66 -10.71
C PHE A 289 10.56 10.95 -10.11
N THR A 290 11.83 10.93 -9.75
CA THR A 290 12.44 12.03 -8.99
C THR A 290 12.57 13.31 -9.81
N MET A 291 12.88 13.21 -11.11
CA MET A 291 12.98 14.37 -12.01
C MET A 291 11.62 15.03 -12.29
N GLN A 292 10.55 14.25 -12.41
CA GLN A 292 9.22 14.80 -12.69
C GLN A 292 8.61 15.42 -11.44
N ARG A 293 8.86 14.83 -10.26
CA ARG A 293 8.04 15.05 -9.07
C ARG A 293 8.65 15.99 -8.04
N SER A 294 9.88 16.41 -8.26
CA SER A 294 10.50 17.49 -7.48
C SER A 294 10.22 18.89 -8.08
N ARG A 295 9.75 18.96 -9.34
CA ARG A 295 9.45 20.21 -10.06
C ARG A 295 8.27 20.99 -9.45
N PRO A 296 8.21 22.32 -9.65
CA PRO A 296 7.05 23.14 -9.31
C PRO A 296 5.73 22.60 -9.91
N GLY A 297 4.61 22.92 -9.26
CA GLY A 297 3.26 22.52 -9.69
C GLY A 297 2.65 21.30 -9.00
N GLY A 298 3.41 20.57 -8.18
CA GLY A 298 2.90 19.49 -7.30
C GLY A 298 2.69 19.95 -5.85
N HIS A 299 1.97 19.15 -5.05
CA HIS A 299 1.84 19.40 -3.61
C HIS A 299 3.22 19.41 -2.93
N ILE A 300 3.47 20.35 -2.02
CA ILE A 300 4.82 20.60 -1.48
C ILE A 300 5.40 19.39 -0.73
N ASN A 301 4.61 18.73 0.11
CA ASN A 301 5.04 17.52 0.84
C ASN A 301 5.50 16.43 -0.12
N TYR A 302 4.71 16.19 -1.17
CA TYR A 302 5.02 15.21 -2.20
C TYR A 302 6.33 15.52 -2.92
N ARG A 303 6.58 16.79 -3.23
CA ARG A 303 7.81 17.24 -3.88
C ARG A 303 9.02 17.10 -2.98
N ALA A 304 8.88 17.47 -1.71
CA ALA A 304 9.93 17.31 -0.70
C ALA A 304 10.32 15.83 -0.55
N LEU A 305 9.35 14.92 -0.47
CA LEU A 305 9.58 13.48 -0.43
C LEU A 305 10.24 12.95 -1.71
N ALA A 306 9.82 13.42 -2.89
CA ALA A 306 10.47 13.06 -4.14
C ALA A 306 11.93 13.52 -4.21
N TYR A 307 12.23 14.70 -3.66
CA TYR A 307 13.61 15.19 -3.52
C TYR A 307 14.42 14.35 -2.53
N GLU A 308 13.88 14.02 -1.36
CA GLU A 308 14.56 13.15 -0.38
C GLU A 308 14.83 11.76 -0.95
N ALA A 309 13.85 11.17 -1.64
CA ALA A 309 14.01 9.92 -2.37
C ALA A 309 15.16 10.00 -3.39
N ASN A 310 15.27 11.12 -4.12
CA ASN A 310 16.37 11.33 -5.05
C ASN A 310 17.74 11.36 -4.36
N GLN A 311 17.85 12.06 -3.23
CA GLN A 311 19.11 12.13 -2.48
C GLN A 311 19.54 10.74 -2.01
N LEU A 312 18.60 9.93 -1.52
CA LEU A 312 18.85 8.55 -1.09
C LEU A 312 19.23 7.65 -2.26
N LEU A 313 18.48 7.70 -3.38
CA LEU A 313 18.77 6.91 -4.58
C LEU A 313 20.14 7.24 -5.19
N ALA A 314 20.51 8.52 -5.24
CA ALA A 314 21.81 8.94 -5.74
C ALA A 314 22.98 8.49 -4.85
N MET A 315 22.72 8.25 -3.55
CA MET A 315 23.70 7.70 -2.61
C MET A 315 23.69 6.17 -2.55
N TYR A 316 22.61 5.54 -3.02
CA TYR A 316 22.41 4.10 -2.92
C TYR A 316 23.43 3.30 -3.73
N ASP A 317 23.82 3.82 -4.90
CA ASP A 317 24.84 3.23 -5.76
C ASP A 317 25.66 4.35 -6.44
N PRO A 318 27.02 4.27 -6.46
CA PRO A 318 27.86 5.28 -7.09
C PRO A 318 27.51 5.61 -8.55
N TYR A 319 27.01 4.64 -9.33
CA TYR A 319 26.59 4.87 -10.71
C TYR A 319 25.33 5.73 -10.82
N LEU A 320 24.56 5.86 -9.74
CA LEU A 320 23.36 6.70 -9.68
C LEU A 320 23.67 8.13 -9.22
N SER A 321 24.87 8.41 -8.74
CA SER A 321 25.22 9.73 -8.15
C SER A 321 24.91 10.94 -9.04
N ALA A 322 25.01 10.79 -10.36
CA ALA A 322 24.71 11.84 -11.33
C ALA A 322 23.22 12.24 -11.39
N MET A 323 22.30 11.44 -10.83
CA MET A 323 20.87 11.78 -10.77
C MET A 323 20.54 12.79 -9.66
N ARG A 324 21.50 13.11 -8.79
CA ARG A 324 21.30 13.99 -7.63
C ARG A 324 20.79 15.36 -8.07
N LEU A 325 19.64 15.75 -7.53
CA LEU A 325 19.05 17.06 -7.71
C LEU A 325 19.74 18.08 -6.81
N SER A 326 19.92 19.29 -7.33
CA SER A 326 20.59 20.39 -6.64
C SER A 326 19.65 21.30 -5.85
N LYS A 327 18.37 21.40 -6.24
CA LYS A 327 17.40 22.30 -5.64
C LYS A 327 16.38 21.51 -4.80
N LYS A 328 16.42 21.73 -3.48
CA LYS A 328 15.37 21.26 -2.56
C LYS A 328 14.14 22.16 -2.68
N PRO A 329 12.91 21.61 -2.75
CA PRO A 329 11.69 22.40 -2.63
C PRO A 329 11.65 23.14 -1.28
N ASP A 330 11.30 24.42 -1.28
CA ASP A 330 11.18 25.24 -0.08
C ASP A 330 9.70 25.44 0.31
N PRO A 331 9.20 24.78 1.36
CA PRO A 331 7.80 24.93 1.77
C PRO A 331 7.39 26.32 2.23
N SER A 332 8.36 27.18 2.56
CA SER A 332 8.12 28.56 2.97
C SER A 332 8.18 29.56 1.83
N SER A 333 8.64 29.14 0.65
CA SER A 333 8.76 30.03 -0.50
C SER A 333 7.41 30.21 -1.19
N ARG A 334 6.99 31.47 -1.35
CA ARG A 334 5.79 31.84 -2.10
C ARG A 334 5.83 31.31 -3.54
N GLU A 335 6.99 31.42 -4.19
CA GLU A 335 7.16 31.07 -5.60
C GLU A 335 6.83 29.59 -5.88
N GLU A 336 7.04 28.71 -4.89
CA GLU A 336 6.76 27.27 -5.01
C GLU A 336 5.26 26.95 -5.17
N PHE A 337 4.37 27.90 -4.90
CA PHE A 337 2.92 27.78 -5.05
C PHE A 337 2.35 28.44 -6.31
N PHE A 338 3.09 29.36 -6.92
CA PHE A 338 2.64 30.11 -8.10
C PHE A 338 3.37 29.68 -9.38
N ASP A 339 4.60 29.20 -9.26
CA ASP A 339 5.37 28.72 -10.40
C ASP A 339 4.84 27.35 -10.85
N ARG A 340 4.40 27.28 -12.11
CA ARG A 340 3.94 26.05 -12.78
C ARG A 340 4.86 25.65 -13.94
N SER A 341 6.03 26.30 -14.06
CA SER A 341 6.93 26.21 -15.22
C SER A 341 7.95 25.08 -15.08
#